data_AF-A0A951RH80-F1
#
_entry.id   AF-A0A951RH80-F1
#
_cell.length_a   1.000
_cell.length_b   1.000
_cell.length_c   1.000
_cell.angle_alpha   90.00
_cell.angle_beta   90.00
_cell.angle_gamma   90.00
#
_symmetry.space_group_name_H-M   'P 1'
#
loop_
_entity.id
_entity.type
_entity.pdbx_description
1 polymer ?
#
loop_
_entity_poly.entity_id
_entity_poly.type
_entity_poly.pdbx_seq_one_letter_code
_entity_poly.pdbx_strand_id
1 'polypeptide(L)' 'MTGAVTLLSSGLDSTVAFKQALDTFDNVICLTFDYGQRAA' A
#
# COMPACT_ATOMS: atom_id res chain seq x y z
N MET A 1 3.55 -17.36 9.80
CA MET A 1 3.96 -16.32 8.86
C MET A 1 2.72 -15.64 8.36
N THR A 2 2.49 -14.38 8.74
CA THR A 2 1.33 -13.60 8.30
C THR A 2 1.71 -12.72 7.11
N GLY A 3 0.77 -12.53 6.18
CA GLY A 3 1.00 -11.76 4.95
C GLY A 3 -0.15 -10.79 4.69
N ALA A 4 0.18 -9.63 4.15
CA ALA A 4 -0.79 -8.62 3.75
C ALA A 4 -0.50 -8.07 2.34
N VAL A 5 -1.55 -7.64 1.66
CA VAL A 5 -1.46 -6.84 0.42
C VAL A 5 -2.04 -5.47 0.71
N THR A 6 -1.25 -4.41 0.50
CA THR A 6 -1.69 -3.03 0.67
C THR A 6 -1.87 -2.36 -0.69
N LEU A 7 -3.02 -1.75 -0.91
CA LEU A 7 -3.21 -0.86 -2.06
C LEU A 7 -2.45 0.44 -1.81
N LEU A 8 -1.43 0.70 -2.63
CA LEU A 8 -0.54 1.85 -2.47
C LEU A 8 -0.69 2.79 -3.67
N SER A 9 -1.39 3.91 -3.48
CA SER A 9 -1.54 4.97 -4.49
C SER A 9 -0.59 6.15 -4.29
N SER A 10 0.31 6.06 -3.30
CA SER A 10 1.17 7.15 -2.82
C SER A 10 0.42 8.34 -2.19
N GLY A 11 -0.91 8.26 -2.06
CA GLY A 11 -1.68 9.18 -1.21
C GLY A 11 -1.43 8.94 0.28
N LEU A 12 -1.75 9.93 1.10
CA LEU A 12 -1.57 9.89 2.56
C LEU A 12 -2.19 8.64 3.18
N ASP A 13 -3.47 8.39 2.88
CA ASP A 13 -4.23 7.29 3.47
C ASP A 13 -3.59 5.93 3.15
N SER A 14 -3.23 5.72 1.88
CA SER A 14 -2.59 4.49 1.44
C SER A 14 -1.21 4.28 2.06
N THR A 15 -0.48 5.38 2.30
CA THR A 15 0.86 5.34 2.93
C THR A 15 0.76 5.01 4.42
N VAL A 16 -0.22 5.59 5.12
CA VAL A 16 -0.46 5.28 6.54
C VAL A 16 -0.96 3.84 6.71
N ALA A 17 -1.86 3.38 5.85
CA ALA A 17 -2.31 1.98 5.85
C ALA A 17 -1.15 1.01 5.59
N PHE A 18 -0.26 1.34 4.65
CA PHE A 18 0.97 0.58 4.42
C PHE A 18 1.86 0.55 5.66
N LYS A 19 2.07 1.68 6.34
CA LYS A 19 2.87 1.73 7.57
C LYS A 19 2.27 0.84 8.67
N GLN A 20 0.96 0.88 8.86
CA GLN A 20 0.29 0.00 9.82
C GLN A 20 0.46 -1.49 9.47
N ALA A 21 0.34 -1.84 8.19
CA ALA A 21 0.56 -3.22 7.74
C ALA A 21 2.02 -3.66 7.95
N LEU A 22 2.97 -2.77 7.67
CA LEU A 22 4.41 -3.01 7.87
C LEU A 22 4.75 -3.28 9.35
N ASP A 23 4.04 -2.64 10.27
CA ASP A 23 4.23 -2.85 11.72
C ASP A 23 3.51 -4.10 12.26
N THR A 24 2.59 -4.69 11.49
CA THR A 24 1.69 -5.76 11.96
C THR A 24 2.00 -7.14 11.34
N PHE A 25 2.49 -7.19 10.10
CA PHE A 25 2.63 -8.43 9.33
C PHE A 25 4.09 -8.73 8.98
N ASP A 26 4.43 -10.02 8.88
CA ASP A 26 5.79 -10.46 8.55
C ASP A 26 6.19 -10.11 7.11
N ASN A 27 5.22 -10.13 6.18
CA ASN A 27 5.40 -9.82 4.76
C ASN A 27 4.29 -8.92 4.24
N VAL A 28 4.66 -7.85 3.55
CA VAL A 28 3.71 -6.91 2.94
C VAL A 28 4.04 -6.72 1.47
N ILE A 29 3.05 -6.92 0.60
CA ILE A 29 3.13 -6.64 -0.84
C ILE A 29 2.32 -5.38 -1.12
N CYS A 30 2.91 -4.42 -1.82
CA CYS A 30 2.20 -3.22 -2.28
C CYS A 30 1.68 -3.42 -3.70
N LEU A 31 0.40 -3.09 -3.93
CA LEU A 31 -0.24 -3.12 -5.24
C LEU A 31 -0.70 -1.71 -5.62
N THR A 32 -0.26 -1.23 -6.77
CA THR A 32 -0.71 0.04 -7.36
C THR A 32 -1.51 -0.26 -8.62
N PHE A 33 -2.71 0.29 -8.72
CA PHE A 33 -3.47 0.28 -9.96
C PHE A 33 -3.10 1.52 -10.77
N ASP A 34 -2.35 1.33 -11.85
CA ASP A 34 -2.03 2.39 -12.79
C ASP A 34 -3.07 2.43 -13.92
N TYR A 35 -3.85 3.51 -13.96
CA TYR A 35 -4.84 3.76 -15.01
C TYR A 35 -4.34 4.76 -16.06
N GLY A 36 -3.05 5.10 -16.07
CA GLY A 36 -2.49 6.20 -16.86
C GLY A 36 -2.91 7.59 -16.33
N GLN A 37 -3.26 7.68 -15.05
CA GLN A 37 -3.65 8.93 -14.41
C GLN A 37 -2.46 9.90 -14.44
N ARG A 38 -2.65 11.04 -15.10
CA ARG A 38 -1.71 12.15 -14.99
C ARG A 38 -2.06 12.89 -13.70
N ALA A 39 -1.08 13.14 -12.84
CA ALA A 39 -1.26 14.02 -11.70
C ALA A 39 -1.89 15.34 -12.20
N ALA A 40 -3.02 15.72 -11.61
CA ALA A 40 -3.74 16.95 -11.94
C ALA A 40 -2.91 18.19 -11.55
#